data_AF-A0A9E1YY95-F1
#
_entry.id   AF-A0A9E1YY95-F1
#
_cell.length_a   1.000
_cell.length_b   1.000
_cell.length_c   1.000
_cell.angle_alpha   90.00
_cell.angle_beta   90.00
_cell.angle_gamma   90.00
#
_symmetry.space_group_name_H-M   'P 1'
#
loop_
_entity.id
_entity.type
_entity.pdbx_description
1 polymer ?
#
loop_
_entity_poly.entity_id
_entity_poly.type
_entity_poly.pdbx_seq_one_letter_code
_entity_poly.pdbx_strand_id
1 'polypeptide(L)'
;MINKRVASAADAVADVFDGATIMIGGFGESGSPIELIHALIDQGATNLTVINNNTGSGEVGLAALIKAKRVTKMICSYPRTANSTVFPELYRSGETELEL
;
A
#
# COMPACT_ATOMS: atom_id res chain seq x y z
N MET A 1 -26.75 -13.17 11.83
CA MET A 1 -25.32 -12.91 11.57
C MET A 1 -25.22 -12.11 10.28
N ILE A 2 -24.48 -11.01 10.26
CA ILE A 2 -24.34 -10.16 9.06
C ILE A 2 -23.35 -10.83 8.09
N ASN A 3 -23.73 -10.96 6.81
CA ASN A 3 -22.82 -11.40 5.76
C ASN A 3 -21.98 -10.21 5.29
N LYS A 4 -20.65 -10.31 5.41
CA LYS A 4 -19.69 -9.29 4.96
C LYS A 4 -18.91 -9.70 3.71
N ARG A 5 -19.30 -10.78 3.04
CA ARG A 5 -18.71 -11.18 1.76
C ARG A 5 -19.24 -10.25 0.66
N VAL A 6 -18.33 -9.73 -0.14
CA VAL A 6 -18.63 -8.92 -1.32
C VAL A 6 -18.25 -9.68 -2.59
N ALA A 7 -18.77 -9.23 -3.74
CA ALA A 7 -18.64 -9.97 -4.99
C ALA A 7 -17.28 -9.78 -5.69
N SER A 8 -16.59 -8.67 -5.41
CA SER A 8 -15.33 -8.32 -6.06
C SER A 8 -14.33 -7.60 -5.15
N ALA A 9 -13.07 -7.52 -5.58
CA ALA A 9 -12.04 -6.73 -4.91
C ALA A 9 -12.36 -5.23 -4.96
N ALA A 10 -12.97 -4.75 -6.05
CA ALA A 10 -13.42 -3.37 -6.19
C ALA A 10 -14.49 -3.03 -5.12
N ASP A 11 -15.47 -3.91 -4.92
CA ASP A 11 -16.48 -3.73 -3.86
C ASP A 11 -15.86 -3.75 -2.45
N ALA A 12 -14.78 -4.51 -2.27
CA ALA A 12 -14.11 -4.66 -0.98
C ALA A 12 -13.32 -3.42 -0.53
N VAL A 13 -12.97 -2.54 -1.47
CA VAL A 13 -12.19 -1.30 -1.21
C VAL A 13 -12.98 -0.03 -1.53
N ALA A 14 -14.25 -0.15 -1.94
CA ALA A 14 -15.04 0.96 -2.46
C ALA A 14 -15.24 2.12 -1.48
N ASP A 15 -15.22 1.82 -0.18
CA ASP A 15 -15.41 2.78 0.92
C ASP A 15 -14.10 3.36 1.47
N VAL A 16 -12.94 3.00 0.89
CA VAL A 16 -11.67 3.61 1.23
C VAL A 16 -11.64 5.05 0.72
N PHE A 17 -11.42 6.00 1.62
CA PHE A 17 -11.42 7.43 1.34
C PHE A 17 -9.99 8.01 1.37
N ASP A 18 -9.82 9.18 0.77
CA ASP A 18 -8.54 9.90 0.79
C ASP A 18 -8.10 10.19 2.23
N GLY A 19 -6.83 9.95 2.55
CA GLY A 19 -6.33 10.13 3.92
C GLY A 19 -6.54 8.92 4.84
N ALA A 20 -7.09 7.81 4.34
CA ALA A 20 -7.27 6.60 5.14
C ALA A 20 -5.93 6.01 5.61
N THR A 21 -5.95 5.44 6.81
CA THR A 21 -4.85 4.62 7.34
C THR A 21 -5.17 3.15 7.11
N ILE A 22 -4.31 2.44 6.37
CA ILE A 22 -4.55 1.07 5.91
C ILE A 22 -3.42 0.17 6.40
N MET A 23 -3.80 -0.92 7.08
CA MET A 23 -2.88 -2.00 7.43
C MET A 23 -2.87 -3.04 6.33
N ILE A 24 -1.70 -3.30 5.76
CA ILE A 24 -1.53 -4.29 4.69
C ILE A 24 -0.69 -5.45 5.26
N GLY A 25 -1.22 -6.67 5.17
CA GLY A 25 -0.52 -7.88 5.59
C GLY A 25 0.63 -8.28 4.65
N GLY A 26 1.44 -9.24 5.12
CA GLY A 26 2.54 -9.83 4.36
C GLY A 26 3.93 -9.53 4.93
N PHE A 27 4.91 -10.36 4.55
CA PHE A 27 6.32 -10.22 4.91
C PHE A 27 7.18 -10.32 3.65
N GLY A 28 7.73 -9.19 3.20
CA GLY A 28 8.22 -9.08 1.83
C GLY A 28 7.05 -9.28 0.85
N GLU A 29 7.23 -10.18 -0.11
CA GLU A 29 6.20 -10.55 -1.10
C GLU A 29 5.22 -11.62 -0.57
N SER A 30 5.61 -12.38 0.45
CA SER A 30 4.81 -13.49 0.97
C SER A 30 3.59 -12.98 1.73
N GLY A 31 2.39 -13.47 1.37
CA GLY A 31 1.14 -13.12 2.04
C GLY A 31 0.64 -11.70 1.75
N SER A 32 1.23 -11.00 0.77
CA SER A 32 0.74 -9.69 0.34
C SER A 32 -0.59 -9.83 -0.43
N PRO A 33 -1.63 -9.05 -0.12
CA PRO A 33 -2.93 -9.13 -0.78
C PRO A 33 -2.92 -8.38 -2.12
N ILE A 34 -2.16 -8.90 -3.10
CA ILE A 34 -1.88 -8.23 -4.38
C ILE A 34 -3.14 -7.71 -5.07
N GLU A 35 -4.17 -8.53 -5.24
CA GLU A 35 -5.41 -8.14 -5.93
C GLU A 35 -6.15 -7.00 -5.23
N LEU A 36 -6.17 -6.96 -3.89
CA LEU A 36 -6.80 -5.86 -3.15
C LEU A 36 -5.99 -4.57 -3.26
N ILE A 37 -4.65 -4.67 -3.31
CA ILE A 37 -3.80 -3.49 -3.50
C ILE A 37 -4.01 -2.90 -4.90
N HIS A 38 -4.10 -3.74 -5.93
CA HIS A 38 -4.39 -3.27 -7.28
C HIS A 38 -5.81 -2.70 -7.40
N ALA A 39 -6.81 -3.33 -6.77
CA ALA A 39 -8.15 -2.76 -6.68
C ALA A 39 -8.16 -1.39 -5.99
N LEU A 40 -7.34 -1.18 -4.96
CA LEU A 40 -7.20 0.11 -4.29
C LEU A 40 -6.53 1.16 -5.20
N ILE A 41 -5.54 0.77 -5.99
CA ILE A 41 -4.93 1.65 -7.01
C ILE A 41 -5.99 2.10 -8.02
N ASP A 42 -6.81 1.16 -8.51
CA ASP A 42 -7.87 1.42 -9.48
C ASP A 42 -9.01 2.26 -8.88
N GLN A 43 -9.34 2.03 -7.60
CA GLN A 43 -10.35 2.80 -6.86
C GLN A 43 -9.93 4.25 -6.68
N GLY A 44 -8.64 4.52 -6.52
CA GLY A 44 -8.05 5.85 -6.72
C GLY A 44 -7.86 6.70 -5.47
N ALA A 45 -8.13 6.19 -4.27
CA ALA A 45 -7.86 6.91 -3.02
C ALA A 45 -6.39 7.36 -2.92
N THR A 46 -6.18 8.55 -2.38
CA THR A 46 -4.87 9.19 -2.25
C THR A 46 -4.60 9.63 -0.81
N ASN A 47 -3.41 10.18 -0.56
CA ASN A 47 -2.97 10.65 0.76
C ASN A 47 -2.99 9.57 1.84
N LEU A 48 -2.78 8.31 1.44
CA LEU A 48 -2.89 7.15 2.32
C LEU A 48 -1.72 7.08 3.30
N THR A 49 -2.02 6.69 4.54
CA THR A 49 -1.02 6.17 5.48
C THR A 49 -1.04 4.65 5.43
N VAL A 50 0.07 4.03 5.06
CA VAL A 50 0.16 2.57 4.96
C VAL A 50 1.04 2.00 6.06
N ILE A 51 0.51 0.99 6.77
CA ILE A 51 1.21 0.23 7.79
C ILE A 51 1.55 -1.15 7.22
N ASN A 52 2.84 -1.44 7.07
CA ASN A 52 3.34 -2.74 6.60
C ASN A 52 4.75 -2.98 7.15
N ASN A 53 5.17 -4.22 7.27
CA ASN A 53 6.52 -4.57 7.70
C ASN A 53 7.63 -4.10 6.72
N ASN A 54 7.29 -3.87 5.45
CA ASN A 54 8.23 -3.43 4.41
C ASN A 54 7.57 -2.44 3.44
N THR A 55 8.33 -1.93 2.48
CA THR A 55 7.90 -0.94 1.48
C THR A 55 7.72 -1.53 0.07
N GLY A 56 7.69 -2.86 -0.03
CA GLY A 56 7.58 -3.59 -1.29
C GLY A 56 8.91 -3.74 -2.04
N SER A 57 8.87 -4.59 -3.06
CA SER A 57 9.96 -4.86 -4.01
C SER A 57 9.42 -4.83 -5.43
N GLY A 58 10.26 -4.44 -6.39
CA GLY A 58 9.87 -4.39 -7.79
C GLY A 58 8.78 -3.35 -8.06
N GLU A 59 7.72 -3.77 -8.77
CA GLU A 59 6.77 -2.88 -9.44
C GLU A 59 5.30 -3.32 -9.26
N VAL A 60 5.03 -4.24 -8.34
CA VAL A 60 3.69 -4.83 -8.09
C VAL A 60 3.23 -4.60 -6.65
N GLY A 61 1.93 -4.75 -6.38
CA GLY A 61 1.39 -4.66 -5.02
C GLY A 61 1.76 -3.34 -4.33
N LEU A 62 2.36 -3.42 -3.14
CA LEU A 62 2.69 -2.23 -2.35
C LEU A 62 3.65 -1.28 -3.10
N ALA A 63 4.62 -1.82 -3.84
CA ALA A 63 5.52 -0.99 -4.64
C ALA A 63 4.75 -0.21 -5.73
N ALA A 64 3.75 -0.84 -6.35
CA ALA A 64 2.88 -0.19 -7.33
C ALA A 64 2.01 0.91 -6.70
N LEU A 65 1.47 0.68 -5.50
CA LEU A 65 0.65 1.67 -4.79
C LEU A 65 1.47 2.91 -4.42
N ILE A 66 2.70 2.70 -3.94
CA ILE A 66 3.65 3.79 -3.66
C ILE A 66 4.04 4.50 -4.96
N LYS A 67 4.31 3.77 -6.04
CA LYS A 67 4.66 4.34 -7.36
C LYS A 67 3.54 5.18 -7.96
N ALA A 68 2.30 4.78 -7.73
CA ALA A 68 1.12 5.55 -8.11
C ALA A 68 0.93 6.82 -7.26
N LYS A 69 1.87 7.15 -6.37
CA LYS A 69 1.88 8.32 -5.47
C LYS A 69 0.63 8.43 -4.61
N ARG A 70 0.06 7.28 -4.23
CA ARG A 70 -1.13 7.23 -3.37
C ARG A 70 -0.79 7.27 -1.88
N VAL A 71 0.46 6.98 -1.53
CA VAL A 71 0.93 6.86 -0.15
C VAL A 71 1.76 8.08 0.25
N THR A 72 1.27 8.85 1.19
CA THR A 72 1.98 10.01 1.77
C THR A 72 2.80 9.63 2.99
N LYS A 73 2.45 8.54 3.69
CA LYS A 73 3.20 8.06 4.85
C LYS A 73 3.27 6.55 4.91
N MET A 74 4.47 6.03 5.17
CA MET A 74 4.73 4.64 5.51
C MET A 74 5.04 4.50 6.99
N ILE A 75 4.38 3.57 7.67
CA ILE A 75 4.78 3.08 9.01
C ILE A 75 5.34 1.68 8.82
N CYS A 76 6.64 1.51 9.04
CA CYS A 76 7.35 0.32 8.57
C CYS A 76 8.60 -0.01 9.39
N SER A 77 8.74 -1.27 9.79
CA SER A 77 9.89 -1.78 10.54
C SER A 77 11.14 -1.99 9.68
N TYR A 78 10.99 -2.39 8.41
CA TYR A 78 12.12 -2.66 7.52
C TYR A 78 11.90 -2.07 6.11
N PRO A 79 12.18 -0.77 5.91
CA PRO A 79 11.81 -0.03 4.69
C PRO A 79 12.75 -0.28 3.50
N ARG A 80 13.73 -1.18 3.63
CA ARG A 80 14.73 -1.47 2.59
C ARG A 80 14.70 -2.94 2.21
N THR A 81 13.93 -3.26 1.19
CA THR A 81 13.88 -4.58 0.56
C THR A 81 14.76 -4.64 -0.69
N ALA A 82 15.20 -5.84 -1.09
CA ALA A 82 15.93 -6.02 -2.34
C ALA A 82 15.06 -5.55 -3.52
N ASN A 83 15.66 -4.88 -4.51
CA ASN A 83 14.98 -4.30 -5.67
C ASN A 83 13.86 -3.27 -5.33
N SER A 84 13.89 -2.67 -4.13
CA SER A 84 13.01 -1.54 -3.79
C SER A 84 13.65 -0.23 -4.30
N THR A 85 13.14 0.28 -5.43
CA THR A 85 13.63 1.52 -6.04
C THR A 85 12.68 2.70 -5.81
N VAL A 86 11.37 2.44 -5.85
CA VAL A 86 10.33 3.47 -5.78
C VAL A 86 10.29 4.18 -4.43
N PHE A 87 10.18 3.44 -3.33
CA PHE A 87 10.08 4.05 -2.00
C PHE A 87 11.31 4.90 -1.64
N PRO A 88 12.56 4.44 -1.81
CA PRO A 88 13.73 5.27 -1.53
C PRO A 88 13.79 6.56 -2.35
N GLU A 89 13.24 6.60 -3.55
CA GLU A 89 13.16 7.81 -4.37
C GLU A 89 12.17 8.81 -3.78
N LEU A 90 10.91 8.39 -3.56
CA LEU A 90 9.86 9.26 -3.02
C LEU A 90 10.14 9.72 -1.59
N TYR A 91 10.79 8.87 -0.78
CA TYR A 91 11.23 9.26 0.55
C TYR A 91 12.31 10.35 0.51
N ARG A 92 13.28 10.24 -0.40
CA ARG A 92 14.34 11.26 -0.54
C ARG A 92 13.84 12.56 -1.15
N SER A 93 12.80 12.53 -1.98
CA SER A 93 12.16 13.74 -2.49
C SER A 93 11.23 14.42 -1.48
N GLY A 94 10.90 13.75 -0.37
CA GLY A 94 9.95 14.23 0.62
C GLY A 94 8.47 14.05 0.22
N GLU A 95 8.20 13.30 -0.85
CA GLU A 95 6.83 12.99 -1.29
C GLU A 95 6.16 11.91 -0.43
N THR A 96 6.95 11.07 0.24
CA THR A 96 6.45 10.05 1.19
C THR A 96 7.25 10.10 2.48
N GLU A 97 6.57 10.19 3.62
CA GLU A 97 7.16 10.15 4.95
C GLU A 97 7.38 8.71 5.44
N LEU A 98 8.28 8.55 6.42
CA LEU A 98 8.57 7.26 7.06
C LEU A 98 8.51 7.41 8.58
N GLU A 99 7.77 6.52 9.22
CA GLU A 99 7.80 6.25 10.66
C GLU A 99 8.31 4.81 10.89
N LEU A 100 9.26 4.66 11.83
CA LEU A 100 9.93 3.40 12.17
C LEU A 100 9.39 2.81 13.48
#